data_AF-A0A484ZE83-F1
#
_entry.id   AF-A0A484ZE83-F1
#
_cell.length_a   1.000
_cell.length_b   1.000
_cell.length_c   1.000
_cell.angle_alpha   90.00
_cell.angle_beta   90.00
_cell.angle_gamma   90.00
#
_symmetry.space_group_name_H-M   'P 1'
#
loop_
_entity.id
_entity.type
_entity.pdbx_description
1 polymer ?
#
loop_
_entity_poly.entity_id
_entity_poly.type
_entity_poly.pdbx_seq_one_letter_code
_entity_poly.pdbx_strand_id
1 'polypeptide(L)'
;MRRLAFILMMYPFIGFAQPTQAPEESAMLSCLLAKSSGEDTRYKNISVRNVRIRGDNSSNGMSYSFPYGEKMLGYFEKFGKGDVLFNEKNYSVQQSLPLTLLDTLAAAPLGKFDFSMVGWAEVDIGERQYLCINFPFGSAGLGNGERDLTYAFILDITEGQTPVLYSWAGDLRALTAK
;
A
#
# COMPACT_ATOMS: atom_id res chain seq x y z
N MET A 1 53.47 28.11 25.57
CA MET A 1 52.19 28.35 24.87
C MET A 1 51.77 27.05 24.19
N ARG A 2 50.84 26.28 24.78
CA ARG A 2 50.34 25.02 24.23
C ARG A 2 49.11 25.32 23.36
N ARG A 3 49.23 25.12 22.04
CA ARG A 3 48.11 25.23 21.10
C ARG A 3 47.29 23.94 21.16
N LEU A 4 46.09 24.01 21.72
CA LEU A 4 45.09 22.94 21.64
C LEU A 4 44.50 22.93 20.22
N ALA A 5 44.78 21.87 19.47
CA ALA A 5 44.11 21.58 18.21
C ALA A 5 42.71 21.02 18.51
N PHE A 6 41.67 21.77 18.16
CA PHE A 6 40.28 21.31 18.15
C PHE A 6 40.06 20.49 16.87
N ILE A 7 39.94 19.17 17.00
CA ILE A 7 39.53 18.28 15.91
C ILE A 7 38.00 18.32 15.86
N LEU A 8 37.47 19.03 14.86
CA LEU A 8 36.05 19.03 14.50
C LEU A 8 35.70 17.65 13.90
N MET A 9 35.09 16.78 14.71
CA MET A 9 34.45 15.56 14.22
C MET A 9 33.18 15.96 13.45
N MET A 10 33.29 16.01 12.12
CA MET A 10 32.13 16.01 11.24
C MET A 10 31.46 14.64 11.32
N TYR A 11 30.39 14.54 12.12
CA TYR A 11 29.48 13.41 12.06
C TYR A 11 28.76 13.44 10.70
N PRO A 12 28.90 12.42 9.84
CA PRO A 12 28.07 12.34 8.66
C PRO A 12 26.63 12.12 9.13
N PHE A 13 25.77 13.12 8.93
CA PHE A 13 24.34 12.95 9.02
C PHE A 13 23.94 11.94 7.93
N ILE A 14 23.71 10.70 8.34
CA ILE A 14 23.04 9.70 7.52
C ILE A 14 21.59 10.17 7.42
N GLY A 15 21.30 11.00 6.43
CA GLY A 15 19.95 11.38 6.08
C GLY A 15 19.23 10.15 5.55
N PHE A 16 18.30 9.61 6.33
CA PHE A 16 17.33 8.66 5.80
C PHE A 16 16.50 9.43 4.75
N ALA A 17 16.64 9.05 3.48
CA ALA A 17 15.82 9.58 2.40
C ALA A 17 14.36 9.24 2.73
N GLN A 18 13.60 10.22 3.20
CA GLN A 18 12.16 10.09 3.31
C GLN A 18 11.57 9.99 1.90
N PRO A 19 10.52 9.19 1.69
CA PRO A 19 9.81 9.16 0.41
C PRO A 19 9.43 10.58 0.02
N THR A 20 9.91 11.01 -1.14
CA THR A 20 9.94 12.42 -1.55
C THR A 20 8.57 12.99 -1.87
N GLN A 21 7.55 12.16 -2.14
CA GLN A 21 6.21 12.64 -2.47
C GLN A 21 5.13 11.58 -2.24
N ALA A 22 4.02 11.97 -1.60
CA ALA A 22 2.83 11.12 -1.51
C ALA A 22 2.29 10.77 -2.91
N PRO A 23 1.51 9.68 -3.05
CA PRO A 23 0.83 9.35 -4.30
C PRO A 23 -0.12 10.48 -4.73
N GLU A 24 -0.26 10.64 -6.05
CA GLU A 24 -1.16 11.62 -6.64
C GLU A 24 -2.63 11.22 -6.45
N GLU A 25 -3.52 12.21 -6.33
CA GLU A 25 -4.95 11.96 -6.05
C GLU A 25 -5.61 11.07 -7.11
N SER A 26 -5.26 11.24 -8.38
CA SER A 26 -5.75 10.41 -9.48
C SER A 26 -5.29 8.95 -9.38
N ALA A 27 -4.06 8.69 -8.95
CA ALA A 27 -3.59 7.32 -8.71
C ALA A 27 -4.37 6.68 -7.54
N MET A 28 -4.58 7.46 -6.47
CA MET A 28 -5.36 7.04 -5.31
C MET A 28 -6.82 6.73 -5.65
N LEU A 29 -7.49 7.66 -6.34
CA LEU A 29 -8.87 7.50 -6.79
C LEU A 29 -8.99 6.31 -7.74
N SER A 30 -8.01 6.14 -8.63
CA SER A 30 -8.02 5.02 -9.55
C SER A 30 -7.95 3.68 -8.82
N CYS A 31 -7.12 3.60 -7.77
CA CYS A 31 -7.03 2.43 -6.92
C CYS A 31 -8.33 2.19 -6.16
N LEU A 32 -8.86 3.21 -5.49
CA LEU A 32 -10.06 3.12 -4.65
C LEU A 32 -11.32 2.75 -5.45
N LEU A 33 -11.45 3.27 -6.68
CA LEU A 33 -12.57 3.03 -7.59
C LEU A 33 -12.37 1.82 -8.51
N ALA A 34 -11.19 1.19 -8.48
CA ALA A 34 -10.80 0.08 -9.35
C ALA A 34 -10.94 0.37 -10.86
N LYS A 35 -10.59 1.58 -11.28
CA LYS A 35 -10.65 2.05 -12.69
C LYS A 35 -9.74 3.25 -12.90
N SER A 36 -9.43 3.63 -14.12
CA SER A 36 -8.75 4.92 -14.40
C SER A 36 -9.64 6.11 -13.99
N SER A 37 -9.07 7.08 -13.28
CA SER A 37 -9.76 8.29 -12.81
C SER A 37 -9.16 9.61 -13.31
N GLY A 38 -8.17 9.56 -14.21
CA GLY A 38 -7.53 10.72 -14.84
C GLY A 38 -7.08 10.39 -16.25
N GLU A 39 -6.85 11.41 -17.09
CA GLU A 39 -6.46 11.24 -18.50
C GLU A 39 -5.12 10.49 -18.64
N ASP A 40 -4.17 10.79 -17.76
CA ASP A 40 -2.83 10.19 -17.75
C ASP A 40 -2.72 8.99 -16.79
N THR A 41 -3.83 8.53 -16.21
CA THR A 41 -3.82 7.43 -15.24
C THR A 41 -4.25 6.12 -15.88
N ARG A 42 -3.37 5.13 -15.84
CA ARG A 42 -3.68 3.79 -16.34
C ARG A 42 -3.92 2.83 -15.17
N TYR A 43 -5.13 2.29 -15.08
CA TYR A 43 -5.45 1.21 -14.16
C TYR A 43 -5.43 -0.15 -14.89
N LYS A 44 -4.70 -1.12 -14.35
CA LYS A 44 -4.57 -2.46 -14.94
C LYS A 44 -4.74 -3.54 -13.88
N ASN A 45 -5.84 -4.25 -13.96
CA ASN A 45 -6.09 -5.41 -13.09
C ASN A 45 -5.00 -6.47 -13.22
N ILE A 46 -4.52 -6.95 -12.06
CA ILE A 46 -3.61 -8.08 -11.96
C ILE A 46 -4.45 -9.33 -11.72
N SER A 47 -4.37 -10.28 -12.64
CA SER A 47 -5.07 -11.56 -12.52
C SER A 47 -4.41 -12.43 -11.43
N VAL A 48 -5.07 -12.55 -10.28
CA VAL A 48 -4.64 -13.42 -9.18
C VAL A 48 -4.96 -14.88 -9.53
N ARG A 49 -3.99 -15.58 -10.12
CA ARG A 49 -4.05 -17.02 -10.45
C ARG A 49 -2.89 -17.76 -9.82
N ASN A 50 -3.04 -19.08 -9.66
CA ASN A 50 -1.99 -19.96 -9.13
C ASN A 50 -1.50 -19.53 -7.73
N VAL A 51 -2.43 -19.10 -6.87
CA VAL A 51 -2.12 -18.68 -5.50
C VAL A 51 -1.51 -19.85 -4.74
N ARG A 52 -0.29 -19.66 -4.27
CA ARG A 52 0.41 -20.56 -3.35
C ARG A 52 0.06 -20.13 -1.93
N ILE A 53 -0.62 -21.03 -1.23
CA ILE A 53 -0.94 -20.88 0.19
C ILE A 53 0.10 -21.65 0.98
N ARG A 54 0.78 -21.00 1.93
CA ARG A 54 1.75 -21.63 2.83
C ARG A 54 1.52 -21.19 4.26
N GLY A 55 1.77 -22.11 5.18
CA GLY A 55 1.55 -21.91 6.61
C GLY A 55 0.37 -22.73 7.10
N ASP A 56 0.15 -22.66 8.41
CA ASP A 56 -1.03 -23.20 9.07
C ASP A 56 -1.68 -22.08 9.88
N ASN A 57 -2.95 -22.24 10.21
CA ASN A 57 -3.66 -21.31 11.08
C ASN A 57 -3.14 -21.33 12.54
N SER A 58 -2.00 -21.99 12.79
CA SER A 58 -1.30 -22.02 14.06
C SER A 58 -0.18 -20.95 14.09
N SER A 59 0.71 -21.02 15.07
CA SER A 59 1.67 -19.98 15.47
C SER A 59 2.62 -19.46 14.38
N ASN A 60 2.67 -20.09 13.21
CA ASN A 60 3.56 -19.75 12.10
C ASN A 60 3.04 -18.64 11.19
N GLY A 61 1.72 -18.42 11.13
CA GLY A 61 1.07 -17.46 10.22
C GLY A 61 0.76 -18.05 8.84
N MET A 62 -0.07 -17.35 8.08
CA MET A 62 -0.59 -17.75 6.77
C MET A 62 -0.07 -16.80 5.69
N SER A 63 0.45 -17.33 4.59
CA SER A 63 0.84 -16.56 3.41
C SER A 63 0.06 -16.99 2.18
N TYR A 64 -0.34 -16.00 1.39
CA TYR A 64 -1.00 -16.13 0.10
C TYR A 64 -0.11 -15.41 -0.91
N SER A 65 0.46 -16.13 -1.87
CA SER A 65 1.40 -15.51 -2.83
C SER A 65 1.13 -15.97 -4.25
N PHE A 66 1.36 -15.10 -5.22
CA PHE A 66 1.13 -15.38 -6.63
C PHE A 66 2.19 -14.69 -7.50
N PRO A 67 2.53 -15.28 -8.67
CA PRO A 67 3.54 -14.71 -9.56
C PRO A 67 3.02 -13.44 -10.23
N TYR A 68 3.91 -12.47 -10.40
CA TYR A 68 3.66 -11.20 -11.08
C TYR A 68 4.89 -10.76 -11.86
N GLY A 69 4.92 -11.07 -13.16
CA GLY A 69 6.15 -10.97 -13.95
C GLY A 69 7.24 -11.86 -13.36
N GLU A 70 8.42 -11.29 -13.11
CA GLU A 70 9.54 -11.94 -12.41
C GLU A 70 9.48 -11.80 -10.88
N LYS A 71 8.46 -11.09 -10.37
CA LYS A 71 8.29 -10.80 -8.94
C LYS A 71 7.24 -11.72 -8.33
N MET A 72 7.22 -11.78 -7.01
CA MET A 72 6.15 -12.40 -6.23
C MET A 72 5.35 -11.30 -5.52
N LEU A 73 4.03 -11.37 -5.66
CA LEU A 73 3.08 -10.59 -4.87
C LEU A 73 2.39 -11.48 -3.86
N GLY A 74 1.82 -10.86 -2.84
CA GLY A 74 1.01 -11.61 -1.90
C GLY A 74 0.67 -10.87 -0.63
N TYR A 75 0.22 -11.66 0.32
CA TYR A 75 -0.18 -11.22 1.64
C TYR A 75 0.28 -12.24 2.67
N PHE A 76 0.73 -11.76 3.82
CA PHE A 76 1.06 -12.57 4.98
C PHE A 76 0.26 -12.09 6.19
N GLU A 77 -0.30 -13.03 6.94
CA GLU A 77 -1.01 -12.75 8.19
C GLU A 77 -0.40 -13.56 9.34
N LYS A 78 -0.10 -12.86 10.45
CA LYS A 78 0.32 -13.50 11.71
C LYS A 78 -0.12 -12.67 12.91
N PHE A 79 -0.70 -13.32 13.92
CA PHE A 79 -1.15 -12.69 15.17
C PHE A 79 -2.02 -11.43 14.98
N GLY A 80 -2.93 -11.47 13.99
CA GLY A 80 -3.81 -10.34 13.67
C GLY A 80 -3.12 -9.17 12.96
N LYS A 81 -1.85 -9.34 12.54
CA LYS A 81 -1.10 -8.38 11.73
C LYS A 81 -0.97 -8.89 10.30
N GLY A 82 -1.20 -8.00 9.36
CA GLY A 82 -1.06 -8.22 7.94
C GLY A 82 0.14 -7.51 7.36
N ASP A 83 0.79 -8.16 6.40
CA ASP A 83 1.85 -7.58 5.58
C ASP A 83 1.54 -7.81 4.09
N VAL A 84 1.69 -6.77 3.28
CA VAL A 84 1.72 -6.88 1.83
C VAL A 84 3.10 -7.42 1.43
N LEU A 85 3.12 -8.46 0.60
CA LEU A 85 4.34 -9.04 0.06
C LEU A 85 4.59 -8.47 -1.34
N PHE A 86 5.75 -7.86 -1.53
CA PHE A 86 6.21 -7.42 -2.85
C PHE A 86 7.71 -7.69 -2.98
N ASN A 87 8.08 -8.53 -3.94
CA ASN A 87 9.47 -8.85 -4.26
C ASN A 87 10.29 -9.28 -3.02
N GLU A 88 9.78 -10.28 -2.30
CA GLU A 88 10.38 -10.85 -1.08
C GLU A 88 10.49 -9.90 0.12
N LYS A 89 9.88 -8.71 0.03
CA LYS A 89 9.79 -7.74 1.12
C LYS A 89 8.37 -7.66 1.66
N ASN A 90 8.28 -7.41 2.97
CA ASN A 90 7.03 -7.27 3.70
C ASN A 90 6.78 -5.79 3.99
N TYR A 91 5.57 -5.33 3.70
CA TYR A 91 5.11 -3.98 3.95
C TYR A 91 3.92 -4.04 4.90
N SER A 92 4.13 -3.60 6.14
CA SER A 92 3.12 -3.80 7.18
C SER A 92 1.91 -2.92 6.98
N VAL A 93 0.72 -3.55 6.95
CA VAL A 93 -0.57 -2.87 6.81
C VAL A 93 -0.80 -1.90 7.96
N GLN A 94 -0.45 -2.31 9.18
CA GLN A 94 -0.56 -1.49 10.39
C GLN A 94 0.36 -0.26 10.38
N GLN A 95 1.47 -0.32 9.62
CA GLN A 95 2.43 0.79 9.47
C GLN A 95 2.22 1.59 8.18
N SER A 96 1.15 1.31 7.44
CA SER A 96 0.82 2.09 6.25
C SER A 96 0.61 3.56 6.60
N LEU A 97 1.14 4.45 5.76
CA LEU A 97 0.97 5.88 5.95
C LEU A 97 -0.44 6.28 5.53
N PRO A 98 -1.30 6.76 6.44
CA PRO A 98 -2.64 7.17 6.07
C PRO A 98 -2.56 8.42 5.20
N LEU A 99 -3.28 8.41 4.08
CA LEU A 99 -3.45 9.58 3.24
C LEU A 99 -4.74 10.29 3.63
N THR A 100 -4.61 11.58 3.92
CA THR A 100 -5.74 12.50 4.10
C THR A 100 -5.87 13.35 2.84
N LEU A 101 -6.61 12.85 1.87
CA LEU A 101 -7.02 13.62 0.70
C LEU A 101 -8.51 13.98 0.85
N LEU A 102 -8.91 15.17 0.39
CA LEU A 102 -10.31 15.62 0.27
C LEU A 102 -11.13 15.85 1.56
N ASP A 103 -10.55 16.33 2.67
CA ASP A 103 -11.29 16.51 3.95
C ASP A 103 -12.05 15.25 4.42
N THR A 104 -11.67 14.09 3.89
CA THR A 104 -12.24 12.79 4.26
C THR A 104 -11.55 12.27 5.51
N LEU A 105 -12.31 11.54 6.33
CA LEU A 105 -11.76 10.87 7.52
C LEU A 105 -10.57 10.01 7.09
N ALA A 106 -9.40 10.29 7.69
CA ALA A 106 -8.24 9.42 7.55
C ALA A 106 -8.67 8.00 7.91
N ALA A 107 -8.46 7.06 6.99
CA ALA A 107 -8.71 5.66 7.26
C ALA A 107 -7.85 5.24 8.46
N ALA A 108 -8.47 4.74 9.53
CA ALA A 108 -7.70 4.12 10.59
C ALA A 108 -6.86 2.98 9.98
N PRO A 109 -5.54 2.90 10.27
CA PRO A 109 -4.70 1.83 9.77
C PRO A 109 -5.31 0.47 10.16
N LEU A 110 -5.58 -0.36 9.16
CA LEU A 110 -6.09 -1.71 9.42
C LEU A 110 -4.96 -2.58 9.99
N GLY A 111 -5.30 -3.45 10.94
CA GLY A 111 -4.34 -4.45 11.42
C GLY A 111 -4.07 -5.52 10.36
N LYS A 112 -5.11 -5.91 9.62
CA LYS A 112 -5.10 -6.97 8.59
C LYS A 112 -6.31 -6.83 7.65
N PHE A 113 -6.33 -7.62 6.58
CA PHE A 113 -7.46 -7.75 5.66
C PHE A 113 -7.59 -9.19 5.13
N ASP A 114 -8.76 -9.53 4.60
CA ASP A 114 -8.99 -10.83 3.95
C ASP A 114 -8.45 -10.82 2.52
N PHE A 115 -7.43 -11.65 2.24
CA PHE A 115 -6.82 -11.78 0.91
C PHE A 115 -7.83 -12.15 -0.19
N SER A 116 -8.87 -12.92 0.13
CA SER A 116 -9.87 -13.36 -0.84
C SER A 116 -10.87 -12.27 -1.25
N MET A 117 -10.92 -11.17 -0.49
CA MET A 117 -11.87 -10.07 -0.69
C MET A 117 -11.26 -8.86 -1.40
N VAL A 118 -9.96 -8.88 -1.71
CA VAL A 118 -9.26 -7.76 -2.32
C VAL A 118 -9.00 -7.97 -3.82
N GLY A 119 -9.08 -6.88 -4.57
CA GLY A 119 -8.53 -6.76 -5.92
C GLY A 119 -7.07 -6.34 -5.88
N TRP A 120 -6.31 -6.77 -6.88
CA TRP A 120 -4.92 -6.36 -7.09
C TRP A 120 -4.81 -5.71 -8.47
N ALA A 121 -4.12 -4.58 -8.55
CA ALA A 121 -3.94 -3.87 -9.80
C ALA A 121 -2.62 -3.10 -9.83
N GLU A 122 -2.18 -2.75 -11.03
CA GLU A 122 -1.18 -1.71 -11.23
C GLU A 122 -1.87 -0.39 -11.54
N VAL A 123 -1.29 0.68 -11.03
CA VAL A 123 -1.66 2.05 -11.41
C VAL A 123 -0.39 2.74 -11.88
N ASP A 124 -0.40 3.20 -13.13
CA ASP A 124 0.68 4.00 -13.71
C ASP A 124 0.19 5.45 -13.89
N ILE A 125 1.03 6.42 -13.52
CA ILE A 125 0.80 7.84 -13.79
C ILE A 125 2.14 8.54 -14.08
N GLY A 126 2.31 9.04 -15.30
CA GLY A 126 3.60 9.54 -15.77
C GLY A 126 4.70 8.49 -15.60
N GLU A 127 5.73 8.81 -14.82
CA GLU A 127 6.85 7.90 -14.51
C GLU A 127 6.64 7.10 -13.20
N ARG A 128 5.54 7.35 -12.49
CA ARG A 128 5.27 6.69 -11.20
C ARG A 128 4.44 5.43 -11.42
N GLN A 129 4.82 4.39 -10.68
CA GLN A 129 4.15 3.10 -10.72
C GLN A 129 3.76 2.67 -9.32
N TYR A 130 2.54 2.16 -9.20
CA TYR A 130 1.98 1.72 -7.95
C TYR A 130 1.38 0.33 -8.05
N LEU A 131 1.54 -0.43 -6.97
CA LEU A 131 0.72 -1.60 -6.72
C LEU A 131 -0.49 -1.20 -5.88
N CYS A 132 -1.68 -1.43 -6.43
CA CYS A 132 -2.96 -1.15 -5.81
C CYS A 132 -3.59 -2.42 -5.22
N ILE A 133 -4.09 -2.30 -3.99
CA ILE A 133 -4.90 -3.32 -3.32
C ILE A 133 -6.22 -2.65 -2.93
N ASN A 134 -7.31 -3.01 -3.61
CA ASN A 134 -8.60 -2.34 -3.45
C ASN A 134 -9.67 -3.31 -2.93
N PHE A 135 -10.70 -2.77 -2.29
CA PHE A 135 -11.79 -3.55 -1.69
C PHE A 135 -13.07 -3.30 -2.50
N PRO A 136 -13.32 -4.08 -3.58
CA PRO A 136 -14.42 -3.81 -4.52
C PRO A 136 -15.83 -3.95 -3.91
N PHE A 137 -15.94 -4.53 -2.70
CA PHE A 137 -17.20 -4.74 -2.00
C PHE A 137 -17.37 -3.83 -0.76
N GLY A 138 -16.69 -2.68 -0.72
CA GLY A 138 -16.73 -1.75 0.42
C GLY A 138 -16.06 -2.34 1.66
N SER A 139 -16.62 -2.13 2.84
CA SER A 139 -16.07 -2.64 4.11
C SER A 139 -16.14 -4.17 4.29
N ALA A 140 -16.56 -4.92 3.28
CA ALA A 140 -16.55 -6.38 3.32
C ALA A 140 -15.10 -6.88 3.43
N GLY A 141 -14.82 -7.72 4.43
CA GLY A 141 -13.46 -8.17 4.74
C GLY A 141 -12.68 -7.28 5.71
N LEU A 142 -13.28 -6.18 6.18
CA LEU A 142 -12.67 -5.24 7.14
C LEU A 142 -13.22 -5.37 8.57
N GLY A 143 -14.33 -6.08 8.76
CA GLY A 143 -14.90 -6.41 10.07
C GLY A 143 -15.63 -5.28 10.81
N ASN A 144 -15.80 -4.11 10.18
CA ASN A 144 -16.33 -2.88 10.81
C ASN A 144 -17.73 -2.44 10.32
N GLY A 145 -18.34 -3.10 9.33
CA GLY A 145 -19.78 -2.97 9.03
C GLY A 145 -20.25 -1.71 8.28
N GLU A 146 -19.34 -0.79 7.93
CA GLU A 146 -19.66 0.45 7.20
C GLU A 146 -19.75 0.22 5.68
N ARG A 147 -20.94 -0.19 5.21
CA ARG A 147 -21.17 -0.61 3.82
C ARG A 147 -20.76 0.40 2.74
N ASP A 148 -20.81 1.69 3.05
CA ASP A 148 -20.59 2.77 2.08
C ASP A 148 -19.12 3.22 1.98
N LEU A 149 -18.25 2.70 2.85
CA LEU A 149 -16.86 3.08 2.94
C LEU A 149 -15.99 2.04 2.23
N THR A 150 -15.24 2.49 1.21
CA THR A 150 -14.26 1.67 0.50
C THR A 150 -12.86 1.97 1.03
N TYR A 151 -12.01 0.96 1.07
CA TYR A 151 -10.60 1.07 1.46
C TYR A 151 -9.71 0.74 0.29
N ALA A 152 -8.49 1.25 0.34
CA ALA A 152 -7.41 0.84 -0.54
C ALA A 152 -6.06 0.94 0.17
N PHE A 153 -5.14 0.09 -0.25
CA PHE A 153 -3.71 0.27 -0.02
C PHE A 153 -3.02 0.52 -1.34
N ILE A 154 -2.02 1.41 -1.32
CA ILE A 154 -1.17 1.66 -2.48
C ILE A 154 0.28 1.53 -2.04
N LEU A 155 1.05 0.72 -2.74
CA LEU A 155 2.49 0.59 -2.56
C LEU A 155 3.17 1.31 -3.72
N ASP A 156 3.92 2.37 -3.42
CA ASP A 156 4.76 3.03 -4.42
C ASP A 156 5.90 2.10 -4.80
N ILE A 157 5.92 1.65 -6.06
CA ILE A 157 6.95 0.74 -6.59
C ILE A 157 7.75 1.41 -7.71
N THR A 158 7.74 2.74 -7.76
CA THR A 158 8.48 3.55 -8.71
C THR A 158 9.97 3.21 -8.65
N GLU A 159 10.58 3.02 -9.82
CA GLU A 159 12.00 2.65 -9.92
C GLU A 159 12.90 3.71 -9.28
N GLY A 160 13.93 3.27 -8.57
CA GLY A 160 14.87 4.15 -7.87
C GLY A 160 14.36 4.70 -6.53
N GLN A 161 13.13 4.39 -6.11
CA GLN A 161 12.58 4.81 -4.82
C GLN A 161 12.48 3.65 -3.83
N THR A 162 12.54 3.96 -2.53
CA THR A 162 12.21 2.98 -1.49
C THR A 162 10.70 2.82 -1.45
N PRO A 163 10.14 1.60 -1.61
CA PRO A 163 8.70 1.45 -1.63
C PRO A 163 8.05 1.79 -0.30
N VAL A 164 6.93 2.50 -0.36
CA VAL A 164 6.16 2.92 0.81
C VAL A 164 4.70 2.55 0.63
N LEU A 165 4.14 1.91 1.65
CA LEU A 165 2.74 1.51 1.68
C LEU A 165 1.93 2.64 2.30
N TYR A 166 0.92 3.10 1.57
CA TYR A 166 -0.06 4.06 2.02
C TYR A 166 -1.42 3.39 2.16
N SER A 167 -2.26 3.95 3.03
CA SER A 167 -3.65 3.53 3.20
C SER A 167 -4.58 4.69 2.98
N TRP A 168 -5.75 4.40 2.41
CA TRP A 168 -6.80 5.38 2.21
C TRP A 168 -8.17 4.74 2.27
N ALA A 169 -9.17 5.54 2.61
CA ALA A 169 -10.56 5.15 2.57
C ALA A 169 -11.42 6.34 2.21
N GLY A 170 -12.59 6.07 1.64
CA GLY A 170 -13.55 7.11 1.31
C GLY A 170 -14.95 6.56 1.11
N ASP A 171 -15.94 7.43 1.24
CA ASP A 171 -17.34 7.11 0.93
C ASP A 171 -17.50 7.03 -0.59
N LEU A 172 -17.89 5.85 -1.10
CA LEU A 172 -18.01 5.60 -2.53
C LEU A 172 -19.00 6.56 -3.21
N ARG A 173 -20.06 6.98 -2.53
CA ARG A 173 -21.06 7.92 -3.07
C ARG A 173 -20.46 9.30 -3.23
N ALA A 174 -19.72 9.78 -2.23
CA ALA A 174 -19.05 11.08 -2.28
C ALA A 174 -18.01 11.12 -3.42
N LEU A 175 -17.33 10.00 -3.66
CA LEU A 175 -16.30 9.87 -4.69
C LEU A 175 -16.86 9.75 -6.11
N THR A 176 -18.08 9.23 -6.27
CA THR A 176 -18.71 8.99 -7.58
C THR A 176 -19.74 10.05 -7.98
N ALA A 177 -20.12 10.95 -7.06
CA ALA A 177 -21.09 12.02 -7.32
C ALA A 177 -20.48 13.29 -7.96
N LYS A 178 -19.17 13.31 -8.20
CA LYS A 178 -18.45 14.39 -8.92
C LYS A 178 -18.23 13.98 -10.38
#